data_AF-C4ZIE5-F1
#
_entry.id   AF-C4ZIE5-F1
#
_cell.length_a   1.000
_cell.length_b   1.000
_cell.length_c   1.000
_cell.angle_alpha   90.00
_cell.angle_beta   90.00
_cell.angle_gamma   90.00
#
_symmetry.space_group_name_H-M   'P 1'
#
loop_
_entity.id
_entity.type
_entity.pdbx_description
1 polymer ?
#
loop_
_entity_poly.entity_id
_entity_poly.type
_entity_poly.pdbx_seq_one_letter_code
_entity_poly.pdbx_strand_id
1 'polypeptide(L)'
;MAKNYYGCIPIMAWLLCHYFYSRDHYVWVAERYYPYRLPNPRSSNPHRIYEDLYEPWMDADNFDKYISQTRLSLRNGVESKEKAGAITSGDATRLKKICDKIEVAFFCPIVLRLDIDQIDGARLETAGSGASVGSHEFLIRDLHENEFDILFLDVVQDPAVKQLVADEIAGTSRGTAPADAMDLLEQRLLP
;
A
#
# COMPACT_ATOMS: atom_id res chain seq x y z
N MET A 1 22.51 14.40 7.13
CA MET A 1 22.13 13.68 5.89
C MET A 1 20.83 13.00 6.21
N ALA A 2 19.76 13.21 5.42
CA ALA A 2 18.46 12.57 5.67
C ALA A 2 18.63 11.05 5.77
N LYS A 3 18.01 10.44 6.78
CA LYS A 3 18.10 8.99 7.00
C LYS A 3 16.91 8.35 6.29
N ASN A 4 17.10 8.06 5.00
CA ASN A 4 16.04 7.56 4.14
C ASN A 4 15.62 6.13 4.54
N TYR A 5 14.32 5.93 4.70
CA TYR A 5 13.69 4.63 4.81
C TYR A 5 12.77 4.41 3.61
N TYR A 6 12.49 3.14 3.31
CA TYR A 6 11.76 2.73 2.12
C TYR A 6 10.67 1.73 2.48
N GLY A 7 9.48 1.93 1.92
CA GLY A 7 8.36 1.01 1.99
C GLY A 7 7.96 0.55 0.59
N CYS A 8 7.19 -0.54 0.51
CA CYS A 8 6.57 -0.98 -0.74
C CYS A 8 5.14 -1.44 -0.45
N ILE A 9 4.19 -0.93 -1.23
CA ILE A 9 2.77 -1.25 -1.09
C ILE A 9 2.14 -1.47 -2.47
N PRO A 10 1.09 -2.29 -2.62
CA PRO A 10 0.33 -2.34 -3.87
C PRO A 10 -0.48 -1.05 -4.06
N ILE A 11 -0.75 -0.68 -5.32
CA ILE A 11 -1.68 0.41 -5.67
C ILE A 11 -2.98 0.35 -4.85
N MET A 12 -3.57 -0.84 -4.69
CA MET A 12 -4.81 -1.00 -3.94
C MET A 12 -4.70 -0.52 -2.49
N ALA A 13 -3.56 -0.74 -1.82
CA ALA A 13 -3.35 -0.23 -0.45
C ALA A 13 -3.30 1.30 -0.44
N TRP A 14 -2.62 1.91 -1.41
CA TRP A 14 -2.55 3.35 -1.56
C TRP A 14 -3.95 3.95 -1.81
N LEU A 15 -4.72 3.36 -2.72
CA LEU A 15 -6.10 3.78 -3.02
C LEU A 15 -7.00 3.75 -1.79
N LEU A 16 -6.91 2.67 -1.00
CA LEU A 16 -7.67 2.56 0.25
C LEU A 16 -7.37 3.72 1.20
N CYS A 17 -6.09 4.03 1.38
CA CYS A 17 -5.67 5.09 2.29
C CYS A 17 -6.05 6.48 1.74
N HIS A 18 -5.76 6.72 0.47
CA HIS A 18 -5.98 8.00 -0.21
C HIS A 18 -7.46 8.43 -0.21
N TYR A 19 -8.36 7.50 -0.58
CA TYR A 19 -9.78 7.82 -0.76
C TYR A 19 -10.64 7.56 0.48
N PHE A 20 -10.29 6.57 1.32
CA PHE A 20 -11.20 6.07 2.35
C PHE A 20 -10.65 6.15 3.78
N TYR A 21 -9.34 6.27 3.98
CA TYR A 21 -8.73 6.27 5.32
C TYR A 21 -7.99 7.57 5.66
N SER A 22 -8.53 8.71 5.24
CA SER A 22 -7.99 10.05 5.56
C SER A 22 -6.54 10.27 5.12
N ARG A 23 -6.05 9.52 4.13
CA ARG A 23 -4.66 9.56 3.62
C ARG A 23 -3.62 9.09 4.64
N ASP A 24 -4.04 8.25 5.59
CA ASP A 24 -3.17 7.63 6.58
C ASP A 24 -2.81 6.21 6.16
N HIS A 25 -1.52 5.98 5.95
CA HIS A 25 -0.97 4.73 5.44
C HIS A 25 -0.42 3.86 6.57
N TYR A 26 -0.75 2.57 6.53
CA TYR A 26 -0.15 1.55 7.40
C TYR A 26 0.98 0.86 6.63
N VAL A 27 2.24 1.15 6.98
CA VAL A 27 3.39 0.75 6.16
C VAL A 27 4.56 0.26 7.01
N TRP A 28 5.15 -0.85 6.57
CA TRP A 28 6.47 -1.27 7.01
C TRP A 28 7.55 -0.58 6.18
N VAL A 29 8.52 0.01 6.85
CA VAL A 29 9.63 0.73 6.21
C VAL A 29 10.97 0.22 6.70
N ALA A 30 11.98 0.21 5.82
CA ALA A 30 13.34 -0.26 6.12
C ALA A 30 14.40 0.76 5.68
N GLU A 31 15.55 0.80 6.37
CA GLU A 31 16.62 1.80 6.18
C GLU A 31 17.22 1.82 4.74
N ARG A 32 16.99 0.78 3.94
CA ARG A 32 17.48 0.71 2.55
C ARG A 32 16.47 -0.02 1.68
N TYR A 33 16.35 0.40 0.42
CA TYR A 33 15.58 -0.35 -0.57
C TYR A 33 16.19 -1.74 -0.83
N TYR A 34 17.52 -1.81 -0.92
CA TYR A 34 18.29 -3.06 -0.98
C TYR A 34 19.00 -3.31 0.36
N PRO A 35 18.34 -3.89 1.36
CA PRO A 35 18.93 -4.12 2.68
C PRO A 35 19.86 -5.35 2.66
N TYR A 36 20.92 -5.31 1.83
CA TYR A 36 21.88 -6.41 1.68
C TYR A 36 22.56 -6.74 3.01
N ARG A 37 22.48 -8.02 3.42
CA ARG A 37 22.98 -8.58 4.69
C ARG A 37 22.31 -8.05 5.96
N LEU A 38 21.23 -7.27 5.86
CA LEU A 38 20.40 -6.95 7.02
C LEU A 38 19.36 -8.05 7.23
N PRO A 39 19.09 -8.44 8.48
CA PRO A 39 18.16 -9.54 8.80
C PRO A 39 16.69 -9.12 8.73
N ASN A 40 16.32 -8.27 7.77
CA ASN A 40 14.93 -7.87 7.59
C ASN A 40 14.12 -9.05 7.02
N PRO A 41 12.97 -9.42 7.62
CA PRO A 41 12.08 -10.43 7.08
C PRO A 41 11.57 -10.00 5.70
N ARG A 42 11.04 -10.96 4.93
CA ARG A 42 10.47 -10.67 3.61
C ARG A 42 9.35 -9.64 3.67
N SER A 43 8.54 -9.66 4.72
CA SER A 43 7.34 -8.82 4.92
C SER A 43 7.61 -7.33 5.18
N SER A 44 8.85 -6.92 5.36
CA SER A 44 9.27 -5.53 5.59
C SER A 44 10.44 -5.12 4.69
N ASN A 45 10.91 -6.05 3.84
CA ASN A 45 11.97 -5.78 2.88
C ASN A 45 11.31 -5.20 1.61
N PRO A 46 11.43 -3.90 1.35
CA PRO A 46 10.69 -3.23 0.29
C PRO A 46 11.01 -3.82 -1.09
N HIS A 47 12.26 -4.23 -1.34
CA HIS A 47 12.62 -4.88 -2.60
C HIS A 47 12.01 -6.27 -2.77
N ARG A 48 11.90 -7.07 -1.69
CA ARG A 48 11.24 -8.38 -1.78
C ARG A 48 9.74 -8.26 -1.96
N ILE A 49 9.10 -7.34 -1.24
CA ILE A 49 7.69 -7.01 -1.42
C ILE A 49 7.44 -6.55 -2.86
N TYR A 50 8.34 -5.72 -3.39
CA TYR A 50 8.28 -5.30 -4.79
C TYR A 50 8.29 -6.50 -5.74
N GLU A 51 9.27 -7.40 -5.63
CA GLU A 51 9.37 -8.60 -6.48
C GLU A 51 8.10 -9.46 -6.39
N ASP A 52 7.60 -9.70 -5.18
CA ASP A 52 6.39 -10.51 -4.92
C ASP A 52 5.11 -9.91 -5.51
N LEU A 53 5.05 -8.59 -5.68
CA LEU A 53 3.92 -7.90 -6.30
C LEU A 53 4.11 -7.76 -7.82
N TYR A 54 5.34 -7.48 -8.25
CA TYR A 54 5.67 -7.14 -9.62
C TYR A 54 5.52 -8.33 -10.57
N GLU A 55 6.00 -9.52 -10.19
CA GLU A 55 5.92 -10.73 -11.01
C GLU A 55 4.46 -11.09 -11.37
N PRO A 56 3.54 -11.30 -10.41
CA PRO A 56 2.15 -11.65 -10.75
C PRO A 56 1.40 -10.51 -11.44
N TRP A 57 1.75 -9.24 -11.15
CA TRP A 57 1.19 -8.10 -11.87
C TRP A 57 1.61 -8.07 -13.35
N MET A 58 2.91 -8.28 -13.63
CA MET A 58 3.44 -8.35 -15.00
C MET A 58 2.85 -9.52 -15.78
N ASP A 59 2.69 -10.66 -15.13
CA ASP A 59 2.13 -11.88 -15.75
C ASP A 59 0.60 -11.86 -15.85
N ALA A 60 -0.05 -10.82 -15.31
CA ALA A 60 -1.49 -10.71 -15.17
C ALA A 60 -2.13 -11.92 -14.44
N ASP A 61 -1.40 -12.52 -13.50
CA ASP A 61 -1.87 -13.67 -12.70
C ASP A 61 -2.74 -13.21 -11.52
N ASN A 62 -4.05 -13.35 -11.69
CA ASN A 62 -5.03 -13.00 -10.67
C ASN A 62 -5.09 -14.00 -9.50
N PHE A 63 -4.53 -15.20 -9.65
CA PHE A 63 -4.65 -16.30 -8.70
C PHE A 63 -3.34 -16.65 -8.00
N ASP A 64 -2.31 -15.81 -8.19
CA ASP A 64 -1.06 -15.94 -7.48
C ASP A 64 -1.28 -15.98 -5.95
N LYS A 65 -0.44 -16.76 -5.27
CA LYS A 65 -0.56 -16.99 -3.83
C LYS A 65 -0.26 -15.73 -3.02
N TYR A 66 0.72 -14.94 -3.43
CA TYR A 66 1.06 -13.68 -2.76
C TYR A 66 -0.03 -12.63 -2.98
N ILE A 67 -0.59 -12.55 -4.19
CA ILE A 67 -1.78 -11.72 -4.45
C ILE A 67 -2.94 -12.12 -3.53
N SER A 68 -3.25 -13.41 -3.44
CA SER A 68 -4.30 -13.93 -2.56
C SER A 68 -4.08 -13.57 -1.08
N GLN A 69 -2.85 -13.64 -0.59
CA GLN A 69 -2.49 -13.22 0.77
C GLN A 69 -2.60 -11.71 0.96
N THR A 70 -2.24 -10.93 -0.06
CA THR A 70 -2.34 -9.47 -0.04
C THR A 70 -3.80 -9.03 0.01
N ARG A 71 -4.69 -9.66 -0.77
CA ARG A 71 -6.16 -9.45 -0.69
C ARG A 71 -6.69 -9.64 0.72
N LEU A 72 -6.34 -10.76 1.35
CA LEU A 72 -6.75 -11.07 2.72
C LEU A 72 -6.25 -10.00 3.70
N SER A 73 -5.00 -9.54 3.54
CA SER A 73 -4.43 -8.48 4.38
C SER A 73 -5.16 -7.14 4.19
N LEU A 74 -5.48 -6.76 2.95
CA LEU A 74 -6.25 -5.55 2.64
C LEU A 74 -7.67 -5.62 3.23
N ARG A 75 -8.35 -6.77 3.07
CA ARG A 75 -9.67 -7.02 3.64
C ARG A 75 -9.66 -6.89 5.16
N ASN A 76 -8.64 -7.45 5.82
CA ASN A 76 -8.47 -7.30 7.27
C ASN A 76 -8.24 -5.83 7.67
N GLY A 77 -7.54 -5.05 6.83
CA GLY A 77 -7.41 -3.60 6.98
C GLY A 77 -8.75 -2.89 6.94
N VAL A 78 -9.63 -3.23 5.98
CA VAL A 78 -11.00 -2.70 5.90
C VAL A 78 -11.79 -3.03 7.18
N GLU A 79 -11.74 -4.28 7.64
CA GLU A 79 -12.40 -4.71 8.88
C GLU A 79 -11.91 -3.94 10.11
N SER A 80 -10.60 -3.65 10.18
CA SER A 80 -10.01 -2.85 11.25
C SER A 80 -10.52 -1.41 11.21
N LYS A 81 -10.56 -0.77 10.03
CA LYS A 81 -11.04 0.60 9.86
C LYS A 81 -12.53 0.74 10.14
N GLU A 82 -13.34 -0.26 9.80
CA GLU A 82 -14.76 -0.32 10.18
C GLU A 82 -14.93 -0.38 11.70
N LYS A 83 -14.19 -1.27 12.38
CA LYS A 83 -14.25 -1.40 13.85
C LYS A 83 -13.82 -0.12 14.58
N ALA A 84 -12.89 0.62 14.00
CA ALA A 84 -12.45 1.92 14.50
C ALA A 84 -13.43 3.07 14.19
N GLY A 85 -14.49 2.82 13.41
CA GLY A 85 -15.46 3.84 13.00
C GLY A 85 -14.95 4.81 11.93
N ALA A 86 -13.81 4.51 11.28
CA ALA A 86 -13.23 5.35 10.24
C ALA A 86 -14.01 5.27 8.91
N ILE A 87 -14.74 4.17 8.69
CA ILE A 87 -15.61 3.97 7.53
C ILE A 87 -16.95 3.39 7.99
N THR A 88 -18.00 3.60 7.19
CA THR A 88 -19.32 3.03 7.49
C THR A 88 -19.37 1.54 7.21
N SER A 89 -20.31 0.80 7.83
CA SER A 89 -20.50 -0.62 7.51
C SER A 89 -20.92 -0.88 6.05
N GLY A 90 -21.59 0.09 5.42
CA GLY A 90 -21.92 0.04 4.00
C GLY A 90 -20.67 0.07 3.14
N ASP A 91 -19.79 1.05 3.37
CA ASP A 91 -18.51 1.16 2.66
C ASP A 91 -17.61 -0.04 2.95
N ALA A 92 -17.54 -0.49 4.20
CA ALA A 92 -16.75 -1.65 4.58
C ALA A 92 -17.18 -2.92 3.83
N THR A 93 -18.48 -3.11 3.61
CA THR A 93 -19.00 -4.25 2.85
C THR A 93 -18.54 -4.20 1.38
N ARG A 94 -18.61 -3.02 0.76
CA ARG A 94 -18.17 -2.80 -0.63
C ARG A 94 -16.66 -2.96 -0.76
N LEU A 95 -15.89 -2.33 0.12
CA LEU A 95 -14.42 -2.39 0.11
C LEU A 95 -13.89 -3.80 0.36
N LYS A 96 -14.50 -4.59 1.26
CA LYS A 96 -14.12 -6.00 1.45
C LYS A 96 -14.30 -6.80 0.15
N LYS A 97 -15.43 -6.61 -0.54
CA LYS A 97 -15.69 -7.23 -1.84
C LYS A 97 -14.66 -6.79 -2.89
N ILE A 98 -14.28 -5.51 -2.90
CA ILE A 98 -13.22 -4.98 -3.78
C ILE A 98 -11.89 -5.66 -3.46
N CYS A 99 -11.44 -5.69 -2.20
CA CYS A 99 -10.20 -6.37 -1.82
C CYS A 99 -10.21 -7.84 -2.27
N ASP A 100 -11.32 -8.54 -2.11
CA ASP A 100 -11.45 -9.96 -2.45
C ASP A 100 -11.39 -10.22 -3.98
N LYS A 101 -11.85 -9.28 -4.81
CA LYS A 101 -12.10 -9.54 -6.24
C LYS A 101 -11.46 -8.57 -7.24
N ILE A 102 -10.87 -7.46 -6.82
CA ILE A 102 -10.29 -6.48 -7.76
C ILE A 102 -9.22 -7.12 -8.64
N GLU A 103 -9.21 -6.91 -9.94
CA GLU A 103 -8.16 -7.47 -10.84
C GLU A 103 -6.72 -7.14 -10.40
N VAL A 104 -5.75 -7.96 -10.84
CA VAL A 104 -4.33 -7.85 -10.47
C VAL A 104 -3.67 -6.54 -10.93
N ALA A 105 -4.24 -5.81 -11.90
CA ALA A 105 -3.70 -4.52 -12.34
C ALA A 105 -3.55 -3.49 -11.19
N PHE A 106 -4.38 -3.60 -10.15
CA PHE A 106 -4.34 -2.76 -8.95
C PHE A 106 -3.32 -3.23 -7.89
N PHE A 107 -2.51 -4.25 -8.20
CA PHE A 107 -1.43 -4.75 -7.35
C PHE A 107 -0.03 -4.34 -7.82
N CYS A 108 0.06 -3.50 -8.86
CA CYS A 108 1.33 -2.87 -9.24
C CYS A 108 2.00 -2.25 -7.99
N PRO A 109 3.27 -2.55 -7.72
CA PRO A 109 3.96 -2.04 -6.54
C PRO A 109 4.29 -0.55 -6.65
N ILE A 110 4.08 0.17 -5.55
CA ILE A 110 4.52 1.54 -5.31
C ILE A 110 5.66 1.49 -4.30
N VAL A 111 6.81 2.07 -4.63
CA VAL A 111 7.92 2.24 -3.69
C VAL A 111 7.89 3.64 -3.09
N LEU A 112 7.89 3.68 -1.76
CA LEU A 112 7.87 4.90 -0.96
C LEU A 112 9.27 5.20 -0.45
N ARG A 113 9.60 6.49 -0.32
CA ARG A 113 10.81 6.98 0.36
C ARG A 113 10.40 8.03 1.39
N LEU A 114 10.88 7.91 2.62
CA LEU A 114 10.66 8.90 3.67
C LEU A 114 11.95 9.20 4.41
N ASP A 115 12.08 10.40 4.95
CA ASP A 115 13.14 10.75 5.90
C ASP A 115 12.67 10.39 7.31
N ILE A 116 13.25 9.34 7.90
CA ILE A 116 12.77 8.82 9.19
C ILE A 116 12.95 9.83 10.33
N ASP A 117 13.89 10.76 10.19
CA ASP A 117 14.16 11.80 11.19
C ASP A 117 13.04 12.85 11.25
N GLN A 118 12.14 12.89 10.25
CA GLN A 118 10.94 13.74 10.24
C GLN A 118 9.73 13.08 10.91
N ILE A 119 9.80 11.78 11.19
CA ILE A 119 8.72 11.05 11.84
C ILE A 119 8.92 11.09 13.35
N ASP A 120 7.84 11.39 14.09
CA ASP A 120 7.86 11.30 15.55
C ASP A 120 8.24 9.88 15.99
N GLY A 121 9.29 9.77 16.82
CA GLY A 121 9.77 8.50 17.36
C GLY A 121 8.70 7.69 18.11
N ALA A 122 7.65 8.33 18.64
CA ALA A 122 6.53 7.65 19.29
C ALA A 122 5.66 6.85 18.30
N ARG A 123 5.68 7.20 17.00
CA ARG A 123 4.97 6.50 15.92
C ARG A 123 5.80 5.36 15.30
N LEU A 124 7.07 5.25 15.66
CA LEU A 124 7.98 4.24 15.14
C LEU A 124 7.88 2.94 15.96
N GLU A 125 7.07 1.99 15.48
CA GLU A 125 6.94 0.70 16.14
C GLU A 125 7.98 -0.30 15.63
N THR A 126 8.80 -0.82 16.52
CA THR A 126 9.60 -2.03 16.26
C THR A 126 8.79 -3.24 16.70
N ALA A 127 8.33 -4.06 15.74
CA ALA A 127 7.55 -5.26 16.04
C ALA A 127 8.06 -6.48 15.26
N GLY A 128 7.75 -7.68 15.77
CA GLY A 128 8.13 -8.94 15.14
C GLY A 128 9.64 -9.21 15.14
N SER A 129 10.19 -9.46 13.95
CA SER A 129 11.63 -9.68 13.71
C SER A 129 12.49 -8.48 14.09
N GLY A 130 12.01 -7.24 13.96
CA GLY A 130 12.78 -6.05 14.38
C GLY A 130 13.18 -6.03 15.84
N ALA A 131 12.33 -6.57 16.71
CA ALA A 131 12.64 -6.69 18.12
C ALA A 131 13.57 -7.88 18.45
N SER A 132 13.66 -8.89 17.59
CA SER A 132 14.29 -10.19 17.91
C SER A 132 15.55 -10.52 17.10
N VAL A 133 15.73 -9.97 15.90
CA VAL A 133 16.90 -10.25 15.03
C VAL A 133 17.72 -9.01 14.68
N GLY A 134 17.41 -7.85 15.27
CA GLY A 134 18.12 -6.59 15.00
C GLY A 134 17.89 -6.08 13.57
N SER A 135 16.69 -6.28 13.02
CA SER A 135 16.34 -5.71 11.72
C SER A 135 16.15 -4.19 11.85
N HIS A 136 16.43 -3.48 10.76
CA HIS A 136 16.41 -2.03 10.70
C HIS A 136 15.11 -1.56 10.03
N GLU A 137 13.99 -1.84 10.70
CA GLU A 137 12.65 -1.59 10.20
C GLU A 137 11.72 -0.98 11.24
N PHE A 138 10.75 -0.23 10.76
CA PHE A 138 9.68 0.34 11.58
C PHE A 138 8.34 0.06 10.91
N LEU A 139 7.33 -0.22 11.74
CA LEU A 139 5.94 -0.11 11.35
C LEU A 139 5.45 1.28 11.74
N ILE A 140 4.82 1.96 10.79
CA ILE A 140 4.13 3.23 11.02
C ILE A 140 2.67 3.01 10.65
N ARG A 141 1.77 3.21 11.62
CA ARG A 141 0.33 2.87 11.44
C ARG A 141 -0.49 3.98 10.80
N ASP A 142 0.01 5.20 10.86
CA ASP A 142 -0.66 6.44 10.54
C ASP A 142 0.24 7.36 9.69
N LEU A 143 1.07 6.79 8.81
CA LEU A 143 1.98 7.56 7.96
C LEU A 143 1.16 8.44 7.00
N HIS A 144 1.21 9.76 7.18
CA HIS A 144 0.47 10.69 6.35
C HIS A 144 1.09 10.75 4.95
N GLU A 145 0.24 10.90 3.94
CA GLU A 145 0.66 10.88 2.53
C GLU A 145 1.66 11.98 2.14
N ASN A 146 1.77 13.05 2.93
CA ASN A 146 2.75 14.12 2.76
C ASN A 146 4.10 13.86 3.48
N GLU A 147 4.23 12.76 4.22
CA GLU A 147 5.44 12.36 4.94
C GLU A 147 6.35 11.42 4.13
N PHE A 148 5.95 11.07 2.90
CA PHE A 148 6.76 10.26 1.99
C PHE A 148 6.69 10.77 0.56
N ASP A 149 7.74 10.49 -0.19
CA ASP A 149 7.78 10.59 -1.64
C ASP A 149 7.43 9.22 -2.26
N ILE A 150 6.73 9.23 -3.39
CA ILE A 150 6.64 8.06 -4.26
C ILE A 150 7.89 8.07 -5.15
N LEU A 151 8.77 7.08 -4.95
CA LEU A 151 10.05 7.02 -5.65
C LEU A 151 9.90 6.53 -7.08
N PHE A 152 9.10 5.48 -7.27
CA PHE A 152 8.72 4.99 -8.59
C PHE A 152 7.46 4.13 -8.53
N LEU A 153 6.79 4.08 -9.67
CA LEU A 153 5.56 3.35 -9.93
C LEU A 153 5.55 3.01 -11.42
N ASP A 154 5.62 1.72 -11.73
CA ASP A 154 5.66 1.23 -13.12
C ASP A 154 4.24 1.12 -13.70
N VAL A 155 3.49 2.23 -13.74
CA VAL A 155 2.09 2.21 -14.21
C VAL A 155 2.02 1.71 -15.66
N VAL A 156 1.35 0.58 -15.88
CA VAL A 156 0.87 0.17 -17.21
C VAL A 156 -0.25 1.11 -17.63
N GLN A 157 -0.46 1.27 -18.94
CA GLN A 157 -1.53 2.08 -19.55
C GLN A 157 -2.96 1.57 -19.26
N ASP A 158 -3.28 1.21 -18.02
CA ASP A 158 -4.65 0.99 -17.58
C ASP A 158 -5.32 2.36 -17.31
N PRO A 159 -6.44 2.69 -17.99
CA PRO A 159 -7.08 3.98 -17.82
C PRO A 159 -7.61 4.25 -16.40
N ALA A 160 -8.10 3.21 -15.71
CA ALA A 160 -8.63 3.36 -14.35
C ALA A 160 -7.48 3.57 -13.35
N VAL A 161 -6.38 2.83 -13.49
CA VAL A 161 -5.17 3.06 -12.68
C VAL A 161 -4.60 4.45 -12.95
N LYS A 162 -4.54 4.87 -14.21
CA LYS A 162 -4.08 6.22 -14.55
C LYS A 162 -4.92 7.28 -13.86
N GLN A 163 -6.25 7.19 -13.98
CA GLN A 163 -7.17 8.16 -13.39
C GLN A 163 -7.10 8.17 -11.86
N LEU A 164 -7.14 6.99 -11.23
CA LEU A 164 -7.26 6.89 -9.78
C LEU A 164 -5.93 7.09 -9.05
N VAL A 165 -4.79 6.93 -9.72
CA VAL A 165 -3.46 6.91 -9.10
C VAL A 165 -2.52 7.89 -9.78
N ALA A 166 -2.19 7.67 -11.06
CA ALA A 166 -1.13 8.42 -11.72
C ALA A 166 -1.47 9.93 -11.81
N ASP A 167 -2.71 10.25 -12.16
CA ASP A 167 -3.16 11.64 -12.28
C ASP A 167 -3.30 12.32 -10.91
N GLU A 168 -3.66 11.58 -9.85
CA GLU A 168 -3.68 12.09 -8.48
C GLU A 168 -2.26 12.39 -7.97
N ILE A 169 -1.32 11.45 -8.15
CA ILE A 169 0.09 11.61 -7.75
C ILE A 169 0.74 12.77 -8.51
N ALA A 170 0.45 12.92 -9.80
CA ALA A 170 0.96 14.02 -10.61
C ALA A 170 0.29 15.37 -10.31
N GLY A 171 -0.78 15.40 -9.51
CA GLY A 171 -1.58 16.59 -9.27
C GLY A 171 -2.32 17.09 -10.53
N THR A 172 -2.51 16.23 -11.53
CA THR A 172 -3.23 16.53 -12.78
C THR A 172 -4.70 16.10 -12.72
N SER A 173 -5.08 15.33 -11.71
CA SER A 173 -6.47 15.03 -11.40
C SER A 173 -7.24 16.29 -11.03
N ARG A 174 -8.55 16.30 -11.32
CA ARG A 174 -9.49 17.33 -10.84
C ARG A 174 -10.01 17.03 -9.43
N GLY A 175 -9.46 16.02 -8.78
CA GLY A 175 -9.93 15.46 -7.51
C GLY A 175 -11.03 14.44 -7.75
N THR A 176 -10.69 13.15 -7.71
CA THR A 176 -11.69 12.08 -7.78
C THR A 176 -12.41 11.97 -6.43
N ALA A 177 -13.74 12.01 -6.42
CA ALA A 177 -14.48 11.83 -5.19
C ALA A 177 -14.39 10.36 -4.72
N PRO A 178 -14.38 10.08 -3.39
CA PRO A 178 -14.35 8.71 -2.89
C PRO A 178 -15.46 7.79 -3.44
N ALA A 179 -16.66 8.35 -3.69
CA ALA A 179 -17.76 7.60 -4.29
C ALA A 179 -17.45 7.16 -5.73
N ASP A 180 -16.86 8.06 -6.54
CA ASP A 180 -16.48 7.75 -7.93
C ASP A 180 -15.34 6.70 -7.97
N ALA A 181 -14.37 6.82 -7.05
CA ALA A 181 -13.30 5.84 -6.90
C ALA A 181 -13.86 4.45 -6.52
N MET A 182 -14.83 4.40 -5.60
CA MET A 182 -15.51 3.16 -5.22
C MET A 182 -16.22 2.52 -6.42
N ASP A 183 -17.01 3.29 -7.17
CA ASP A 183 -17.77 2.80 -8.32
C ASP A 183 -16.86 2.31 -9.44
N LEU A 184 -15.74 2.99 -9.69
CA LEU A 184 -14.73 2.55 -10.66
C LEU A 184 -14.06 1.24 -10.24
N LEU A 185 -13.73 1.08 -8.95
CA LEU A 185 -13.16 -0.16 -8.44
C LEU A 185 -14.14 -1.34 -8.54
N GLU A 186 -15.44 -1.12 -8.30
CA GLU A 186 -16.47 -2.15 -8.43
C GLU A 186 -16.69 -2.63 -9.87
N GLN A 187 -16.33 -1.83 -10.87
CA GLN A 187 -16.37 -2.21 -12.29
C GLN A 187 -15.19 -3.12 -12.70
N ARG A 188 -14.15 -3.21 -11.87
CA ARG A 188 -12.91 -3.96 -12.13
C ARG A 188 -12.81 -5.26 -11.33
N LEU A 189 -13.94 -5.74 -10.81
CA LEU A 189 -14.00 -7.00 -10.06
C LEU A 189 -13.96 -8.19 -11.01
N LEU A 190 -13.16 -9.19 -10.64
CA LEU A 190 -13.16 -10.51 -11.25
C LEU A 190 -14.51 -11.21 -11.06
N PRO A 191 -14.90 -12.09 -12.00
CA PRO A 191 -16.17 -12.84 -11.94
C PRO A 191 -16.36 -13.60 -10.61
#